data_AF-A0A1J5J1L9-F1
#
_entry.id   AF-A0A1J5J1L9-F1
#
_cell.length_a   1.000
_cell.length_b   1.000
_cell.length_c   1.000
_cell.angle_alpha   90.00
_cell.angle_beta   90.00
_cell.angle_gamma   90.00
#
_symmetry.space_group_name_H-M   'P 1'
#
loop_
_entity.id
_entity.type
_entity.pdbx_description
1 polymer ?
#
loop_
_entity_poly.entity_id
_entity_poly.type
_entity_poly.pdbx_seq_one_letter_code
_entity_poly.pdbx_strand_id
1 'polypeptide(L)'
;MAWAPTASLSERLPYKAMLRVSAVFILLLPLFFTPVSTYGGTLSIVSQSRWVEVGRVLDGDTFVGNMGEHIRLLGINTPEIAHEASPAQPMGDEATQALTKLIAGKSVRLDFDKQRKDDYGRTLAQLYLRDGTWVNGEMVRLGMAHVYTFTPNLRWAAPLTLLEAGARQRQTGIWSTERFSMLDADDVASGNLGQFRVVQGRVGEIARDGFSFRMGHLKVSIPRKYRRYFGHSRVAHKGDRVVIHGVVRASSSGLYIALHSPSDVEKIAP
;
A
#
# COMPACT_ATOMS: atom_id res chain seq x y z
N MET A 1 36.73 90.04 -13.71
CA MET A 1 36.72 89.20 -14.93
C MET A 1 37.40 87.89 -14.56
N ALA A 2 36.73 86.76 -14.80
CA ALA A 2 37.16 85.35 -14.73
C ALA A 2 36.17 84.49 -13.89
N TRP A 3 35.85 83.34 -14.46
CA TRP A 3 34.71 82.46 -14.22
C TRP A 3 35.21 81.05 -13.85
N ALA A 4 34.44 80.36 -13.00
CA ALA A 4 34.33 78.91 -12.79
C ALA A 4 35.48 78.20 -12.02
N PRO A 5 35.30 76.96 -11.48
CA PRO A 5 34.17 76.03 -11.64
C PRO A 5 33.67 75.29 -10.36
N THR A 6 32.69 74.41 -10.61
CA THR A 6 31.91 73.46 -9.81
C THR A 6 32.69 72.28 -9.17
N ALA A 7 32.23 71.79 -8.01
CA ALA A 7 32.30 70.37 -7.59
C ALA A 7 31.36 70.08 -6.39
N SER A 8 31.00 68.81 -6.25
CA SER A 8 29.84 68.20 -5.58
C SER A 8 29.78 68.27 -4.05
N LEU A 9 28.57 68.52 -3.52
CA LEU A 9 28.22 68.53 -2.10
C LEU A 9 27.88 67.11 -1.60
N SER A 10 28.72 66.59 -0.71
CA SER A 10 28.35 65.57 0.25
C SER A 10 28.28 66.18 1.66
N GLU A 11 27.29 65.68 2.40
CA GLU A 11 27.31 65.49 3.86
C GLU A 11 27.09 66.66 4.84
N ARG A 12 25.94 66.53 5.53
CA ARG A 12 25.70 66.57 6.99
C ARG A 12 25.13 67.83 7.65
N LEU A 13 24.40 67.49 8.72
CA LEU A 13 24.11 68.21 9.99
C LEU A 13 22.75 68.93 10.05
N PRO A 14 22.17 69.21 11.25
CA PRO A 14 22.62 68.86 12.61
C PRO A 14 21.51 68.30 13.54
N TYR A 15 21.93 67.65 14.62
CA TYR A 15 21.16 67.55 15.86
C TYR A 15 21.29 68.89 16.63
N LYS A 16 20.20 69.45 17.15
CA LYS A 16 20.23 70.49 18.18
C LYS A 16 19.23 70.16 19.28
N ALA A 17 19.74 70.21 20.50
CA ALA A 17 19.07 69.92 21.77
C ALA A 17 18.51 71.19 22.42
N MET A 18 17.44 71.04 23.22
CA MET A 18 17.21 71.68 24.55
C MET A 18 15.80 71.31 25.04
N LEU A 19 15.67 70.38 26.00
CA LEU A 19 15.48 70.58 27.46
C LEU A 19 14.25 71.40 27.89
N ARG A 20 13.30 70.74 28.56
CA ARG A 20 12.78 71.14 29.89
C ARG A 20 12.19 69.92 30.62
N VAL A 21 12.55 69.85 31.90
CA VAL A 21 12.34 68.78 32.89
C VAL A 21 10.92 68.83 33.45
N SER A 22 10.28 67.68 33.71
CA SER A 22 9.55 67.40 34.96
C SER A 22 9.11 65.93 35.08
N ALA A 23 9.57 65.32 36.17
CA ALA A 23 8.91 64.32 37.02
C ALA A 23 8.45 62.96 36.43
N VAL A 24 9.28 61.95 36.68
CA VAL A 24 8.95 60.66 37.33
C VAL A 24 7.49 60.17 37.21
N PHE A 25 7.29 59.09 36.44
CA PHE A 25 6.50 57.94 36.90
C PHE A 25 7.00 56.67 36.21
N ILE A 26 7.59 55.80 37.02
CA ILE A 26 7.96 54.43 36.71
C ILE A 26 6.67 53.68 36.33
N LEU A 27 6.59 53.11 35.14
CA LEU A 27 5.71 51.95 34.91
C LEU A 27 6.36 50.99 33.90
N LEU A 28 6.70 49.83 34.44
CA LEU A 28 7.13 48.59 33.79
C LEU A 28 6.38 48.33 32.47
N LEU A 29 7.11 48.29 31.36
CA LEU A 29 6.66 47.58 30.16
C LEU A 29 7.59 46.38 29.98
N PRO A 30 7.18 45.18 30.41
CA PRO A 30 8.01 44.00 30.18
C PRO A 30 8.12 43.82 28.66
N LEU A 31 9.36 43.68 28.18
CA LEU A 31 9.63 43.03 26.92
C LEU A 31 8.92 41.67 26.96
N PHE A 32 7.75 41.59 26.35
CA PHE A 32 7.16 40.33 25.96
C PHE A 32 8.05 39.75 24.85
N PHE A 33 9.18 39.17 25.25
CA PHE A 33 9.75 38.03 24.53
C PHE A 33 8.69 36.94 24.59
N THR A 34 7.70 37.00 23.71
CA THR A 34 6.92 35.82 23.40
C THR A 34 7.93 34.84 22.78
N PRO A 35 8.20 33.67 23.39
CA PRO A 35 8.78 32.61 22.59
C PRO A 35 7.77 32.41 21.46
N VAL A 36 8.16 32.71 20.23
CA VAL A 36 7.52 32.08 19.08
C VAL A 36 7.81 30.61 19.32
N SER A 37 6.88 29.92 19.98
CA SER A 37 6.77 28.50 19.89
C SER A 37 6.65 28.24 18.40
N THR A 38 7.78 27.92 17.76
CA THR A 38 7.79 27.11 16.57
C THR A 38 7.14 25.81 17.02
N TYR A 39 5.81 25.80 17.01
CA TYR A 39 5.06 24.58 16.79
C TYR A 39 5.65 24.07 15.49
N GLY A 40 6.58 23.13 15.62
CA GLY A 40 6.94 22.22 14.57
C GLY A 40 5.63 21.58 14.19
N GLY A 41 4.97 22.18 13.20
CA GLY A 41 3.88 21.56 12.49
C GLY A 41 4.46 20.24 12.06
N THR A 42 4.03 19.18 12.73
CA THR A 42 4.20 17.83 12.23
C THR A 42 3.68 17.94 10.82
N LEU A 43 4.57 17.76 9.83
CA LEU A 43 4.16 17.66 8.44
C LEU A 43 3.16 16.52 8.43
N SER A 44 1.87 16.90 8.48
CA SER A 44 0.79 16.00 8.22
C SER A 44 1.09 15.55 6.81
N ILE A 45 1.56 14.32 6.64
CA ILE A 45 1.53 13.65 5.35
C ILE A 45 0.04 13.55 5.06
N VAL A 46 -0.52 14.63 4.51
CA VAL A 46 -1.77 14.58 3.82
C VAL A 46 -1.49 13.59 2.72
N SER A 47 -1.96 12.36 2.89
CA SER A 47 -2.29 11.50 1.76
C SER A 47 -3.11 12.41 0.86
N GLN A 48 -2.47 12.93 -0.20
CA GLN A 48 -3.13 13.79 -1.16
C GLN A 48 -4.06 12.90 -1.96
N SER A 49 -5.17 12.51 -1.33
CA SER A 49 -6.22 11.78 -1.99
C SER A 49 -6.82 12.69 -3.03
N ARG A 50 -6.99 12.18 -4.25
CA ARG A 50 -7.58 12.95 -5.34
C ARG A 50 -8.64 12.14 -6.06
N TRP A 51 -9.56 12.84 -6.69
CA TRP A 51 -10.60 12.25 -7.52
C TRP A 51 -10.08 12.04 -8.95
N VAL A 52 -10.48 10.93 -9.55
CA VAL A 52 -10.21 10.58 -10.94
C VAL A 52 -11.50 10.10 -11.56
N GLU A 53 -11.84 10.65 -12.72
CA GLU A 53 -12.91 10.11 -13.56
C GLU A 53 -12.44 8.84 -14.25
N VAL A 54 -13.23 7.78 -14.11
CA VAL A 54 -12.96 6.49 -14.73
C VAL A 54 -13.28 6.57 -16.22
N GLY A 55 -12.26 6.33 -17.06
CA GLY A 55 -12.43 6.28 -18.51
C GLY A 55 -12.76 4.89 -19.01
N ARG A 56 -11.89 3.92 -18.75
CA ARG A 56 -12.11 2.51 -19.12
C ARG A 56 -11.55 1.54 -18.09
N VAL A 57 -12.26 0.45 -17.85
CA VAL A 57 -11.75 -0.69 -17.06
C VAL A 57 -10.99 -1.62 -18.01
N LEU A 58 -9.79 -2.04 -17.62
CA LEU A 58 -8.95 -2.93 -18.43
C LEU A 58 -9.16 -4.40 -18.04
N ASP A 59 -9.14 -4.66 -16.72
CA ASP A 59 -9.30 -5.99 -16.13
C ASP A 59 -9.91 -5.84 -14.71
N GLY A 60 -9.95 -6.92 -13.93
CA GLY A 60 -10.55 -6.95 -12.60
C GLY A 60 -9.84 -6.13 -11.51
N ASP A 61 -8.63 -5.62 -11.75
CA ASP A 61 -7.91 -4.79 -10.78
C ASP A 61 -7.24 -3.54 -11.37
N THR A 62 -7.43 -3.26 -12.66
CA THR A 62 -6.80 -2.15 -13.36
C THR A 62 -7.80 -1.38 -14.22
N PHE A 63 -7.73 -0.04 -14.14
CA PHE A 63 -8.50 0.86 -15.01
C PHE A 63 -7.63 2.03 -15.47
N VAL A 64 -8.11 2.73 -16.49
CA VAL A 64 -7.51 3.97 -17.01
C VAL A 64 -8.45 5.12 -16.74
N GLY A 65 -7.94 6.19 -16.13
CA GLY A 65 -8.69 7.43 -15.96
C GLY A 65 -8.88 8.18 -17.28
N ASN A 66 -9.80 9.16 -17.32
CA ASN A 66 -10.06 9.95 -18.54
C ASN A 66 -8.83 10.69 -19.09
N MET A 67 -7.82 10.95 -18.26
CA MET A 67 -6.55 11.58 -18.66
C MET A 67 -5.46 10.56 -19.04
N GLY A 68 -5.80 9.29 -19.25
CA GLY A 68 -4.85 8.25 -19.69
C GLY A 68 -3.99 7.64 -18.59
N GLU A 69 -4.16 8.05 -17.33
CA GLU A 69 -3.43 7.46 -16.20
C GLU A 69 -3.91 6.03 -15.94
N HIS A 70 -2.98 5.06 -15.87
CA HIS A 70 -3.27 3.70 -15.45
C HIS A 70 -3.25 3.60 -13.92
N ILE A 71 -4.32 3.04 -13.34
CA ILE A 71 -4.48 2.85 -11.90
C ILE A 71 -4.76 1.37 -11.62
N ARG A 72 -3.97 0.79 -10.74
CA ARG A 72 -4.12 -0.56 -10.20
C ARG A 72 -4.62 -0.52 -8.76
N LEU A 73 -5.61 -1.34 -8.47
CA LEU A 73 -6.16 -1.52 -7.14
C LEU A 73 -5.08 -2.11 -6.22
N LEU A 74 -4.66 -1.33 -5.23
CA LEU A 74 -3.60 -1.71 -4.30
C LEU A 74 -4.05 -2.86 -3.39
N GLY A 75 -3.13 -3.79 -3.13
CA GLY A 75 -3.28 -4.84 -2.12
C GLY A 75 -4.15 -6.02 -2.52
N ILE A 76 -4.66 -6.03 -3.75
CA ILE A 76 -5.47 -7.12 -4.30
C ILE A 76 -4.94 -7.53 -5.69
N ASN A 77 -5.35 -8.72 -6.12
CA ASN A 77 -5.13 -9.21 -7.47
C ASN A 77 -6.35 -10.01 -7.93
N THR A 78 -6.69 -9.90 -9.22
CA THR A 78 -7.78 -10.67 -9.82
C THR A 78 -7.27 -11.80 -10.70
N PRO A 79 -8.11 -12.81 -11.01
CA PRO A 79 -7.78 -13.77 -12.05
C PRO A 79 -7.53 -13.06 -13.38
N GLU A 80 -6.47 -13.46 -14.07
CA GLU A 80 -6.10 -12.87 -15.36
C GLU A 80 -7.16 -13.20 -16.43
N ILE A 81 -7.50 -12.22 -17.26
CA ILE A 81 -8.27 -12.44 -18.49
C ILE A 81 -7.38 -13.04 -19.58
N ALA A 82 -7.98 -13.52 -20.67
CA ALA A 82 -7.20 -14.02 -21.80
C ALA A 82 -6.35 -12.91 -22.41
N HIS A 83 -5.10 -13.22 -22.70
CA HIS A 83 -4.18 -12.36 -23.44
C HIS A 83 -3.38 -13.20 -24.44
N GLU A 84 -2.73 -12.58 -25.43
CA GLU A 84 -2.10 -13.29 -26.57
C GLU A 84 -1.20 -14.47 -26.13
N ALA A 85 -0.49 -14.31 -25.02
CA ALA A 85 0.44 -15.32 -24.49
C ALA A 85 -0.16 -16.32 -23.48
N SER A 86 -1.41 -16.18 -23.00
CA SER A 86 -1.98 -17.10 -21.99
C SER A 86 -3.52 -17.12 -21.98
N PRO A 87 -4.11 -18.30 -21.69
CA PRO A 87 -5.56 -18.41 -21.55
C PRO A 87 -6.08 -17.65 -20.32
N ALA A 88 -7.35 -17.28 -20.36
CA ALA A 88 -8.05 -16.72 -19.21
C ALA A 88 -8.00 -17.68 -18.02
N GLN A 89 -7.88 -17.11 -16.82
CA GLN A 89 -8.08 -17.83 -15.57
C GLN A 89 -9.57 -17.88 -15.25
N PRO A 90 -10.04 -18.92 -14.52
CA PRO A 90 -11.41 -18.97 -14.04
C PRO A 90 -11.79 -17.68 -13.30
N MET A 91 -12.97 -17.14 -13.60
CA MET A 91 -13.53 -15.90 -13.02
C MET A 91 -12.86 -14.58 -13.47
N GLY A 92 -11.97 -14.59 -14.46
CA GLY A 92 -11.29 -13.38 -14.94
C GLY A 92 -12.23 -12.35 -15.57
N ASP A 93 -13.13 -12.80 -16.45
CA ASP A 93 -14.11 -11.93 -17.10
C ASP A 93 -15.14 -11.41 -16.09
N GLU A 94 -15.57 -12.27 -15.16
CA GLU A 94 -16.49 -11.94 -14.09
C GLU A 94 -15.91 -10.88 -13.14
N ALA A 95 -14.62 -10.98 -12.80
CA ALA A 95 -13.93 -9.97 -12.00
C ALA A 95 -13.86 -8.62 -12.74
N THR A 96 -13.56 -8.64 -14.03
CA THR A 96 -13.55 -7.44 -14.89
C THR A 96 -14.93 -6.79 -14.97
N GLN A 97 -15.98 -7.59 -15.15
CA GLN A 97 -17.36 -7.13 -15.15
C GLN A 97 -17.79 -6.56 -13.78
N ALA A 98 -17.37 -7.18 -12.69
CA ALA A 98 -17.66 -6.70 -11.34
C ALA A 98 -17.02 -5.33 -11.09
N LEU A 99 -15.74 -5.15 -11.42
CA LEU A 99 -15.10 -3.84 -11.30
C LEU A 99 -15.80 -2.82 -12.21
N THR A 100 -16.08 -3.17 -13.46
CA THR A 100 -16.81 -2.32 -14.41
C THR A 100 -18.15 -1.84 -13.84
N LYS A 101 -18.97 -2.74 -13.29
CA LYS A 101 -20.25 -2.39 -12.66
C LYS A 101 -20.08 -1.44 -11.48
N LEU A 102 -19.00 -1.60 -10.71
CA LEU A 102 -18.73 -0.76 -9.55
C LEU A 102 -18.32 0.66 -9.96
N ILE A 103 -17.46 0.84 -10.97
CA ILE A 103 -16.76 2.11 -11.20
C ILE A 103 -17.00 2.78 -12.55
N ALA A 104 -17.54 2.10 -13.56
CA ALA A 104 -17.69 2.68 -14.90
C ALA A 104 -18.57 3.93 -14.90
N GLY A 105 -18.10 4.98 -15.59
CA GLY A 105 -18.79 6.27 -15.66
C GLY A 105 -18.82 7.07 -14.35
N LYS A 106 -18.11 6.62 -13.30
CA LYS A 106 -18.05 7.29 -12.00
C LYS A 106 -16.71 7.99 -11.78
N SER A 107 -16.67 8.87 -10.79
CA SER A 107 -15.42 9.37 -10.20
C SER A 107 -15.04 8.53 -8.98
N VAL A 108 -13.77 8.12 -8.89
CA VAL A 108 -13.20 7.42 -7.74
C VAL A 108 -12.17 8.29 -7.04
N ARG A 109 -12.15 8.25 -5.71
CA ARG A 109 -11.09 8.86 -4.90
C ARG A 109 -9.98 7.86 -4.69
N LEU A 110 -8.77 8.25 -5.03
CA LEU A 110 -7.56 7.47 -4.78
C LEU A 110 -7.03 7.76 -3.38
N ASP A 111 -6.92 6.76 -2.51
CA ASP A 111 -6.17 6.84 -1.25
C ASP A 111 -4.88 6.00 -1.37
N PHE A 112 -3.77 6.60 -0.97
CA PHE A 112 -2.43 6.09 -1.23
C PHE A 112 -1.79 5.47 0.01
N ASP A 113 -0.85 4.57 -0.22
CA ASP A 113 0.13 4.12 0.78
C ASP A 113 1.52 4.69 0.45
N LYS A 114 2.55 4.22 1.16
CA LYS A 114 3.94 4.67 1.06
C LYS A 114 4.48 4.64 -0.37
N GLN A 115 4.25 3.56 -1.11
CA GLN A 115 4.64 3.43 -2.51
C GLN A 115 3.41 3.61 -3.40
N ARG A 116 3.45 4.62 -4.28
CA ARG A 116 2.32 5.00 -5.14
C ARG A 116 2.40 4.47 -6.57
N LYS A 117 3.54 3.93 -6.97
CA LYS A 117 3.81 3.45 -8.32
C LYS A 117 4.41 2.05 -8.25
N ASP A 118 3.97 1.17 -9.13
CA ASP A 118 4.66 -0.10 -9.36
C ASP A 118 5.76 0.05 -10.43
N ASP A 119 6.46 -1.05 -10.71
CA ASP A 119 7.57 -1.08 -11.67
C ASP A 119 7.12 -0.85 -13.12
N TYR A 120 5.82 -0.93 -13.40
CA TYR A 120 5.21 -0.63 -14.71
C TYR A 120 4.73 0.81 -14.83
N GLY A 121 4.90 1.63 -13.79
CA GLY A 121 4.45 3.02 -13.76
C GLY A 121 2.95 3.21 -13.49
N ARG A 122 2.22 2.14 -13.14
CA ARG A 122 0.79 2.22 -12.76
C ARG A 122 0.67 2.86 -11.38
N THR A 123 -0.36 3.68 -11.21
CA THR A 123 -0.71 4.26 -9.90
C THR A 123 -1.35 3.20 -9.02
N LEU A 124 -0.79 2.99 -7.83
CA LEU A 124 -1.30 2.07 -6.82
C LEU A 124 -2.19 2.82 -5.84
N ALA A 125 -3.47 2.45 -5.74
CA ALA A 125 -4.40 3.11 -4.83
C ALA A 125 -5.49 2.18 -4.28
N GLN A 126 -5.99 2.52 -3.09
CA GLN A 126 -7.33 2.12 -2.66
C GLN A 126 -8.35 3.09 -3.24
N LEU A 127 -9.48 2.60 -3.70
CA LEU A 127 -10.51 3.42 -4.32
C LEU A 127 -11.74 3.56 -3.44
N TYR A 128 -12.26 4.79 -3.38
CA TYR A 128 -13.52 5.09 -2.71
C TYR A 128 -14.49 5.82 -3.66
N LEU A 129 -15.75 5.39 -3.69
CA LEU A 129 -16.83 6.10 -4.37
C LEU A 129 -17.36 7.26 -3.51
N ARG A 130 -18.20 8.11 -4.12
CA ARG A 130 -18.83 9.27 -3.46
C ARG A 130 -19.74 8.87 -2.29
N ASP A 131 -20.36 7.71 -2.38
CA ASP A 131 -21.21 7.13 -1.32
C ASP A 131 -20.40 6.46 -0.19
N GLY A 132 -19.07 6.47 -0.27
CA GLY A 132 -18.19 5.85 0.71
C GLY A 132 -17.84 4.39 0.43
N THR A 133 -18.37 3.78 -0.64
CA THR A 133 -18.05 2.40 -1.02
C THR A 133 -16.55 2.23 -1.25
N TRP A 134 -15.93 1.30 -0.52
CA TRP A 134 -14.53 0.92 -0.70
C TRP A 134 -14.42 -0.17 -1.76
N VAL A 135 -13.99 0.20 -2.97
CA VAL A 135 -14.05 -0.68 -4.15
C VAL A 135 -13.15 -1.91 -3.99
N ASN A 136 -11.90 -1.74 -3.52
CA ASN A 136 -10.99 -2.88 -3.33
C ASN A 136 -11.56 -3.89 -2.33
N GLY A 137 -12.12 -3.40 -1.22
CA GLY A 137 -12.79 -4.24 -0.24
C GLY A 137 -13.99 -4.96 -0.83
N GLU A 138 -14.79 -4.28 -1.65
CA GLU A 138 -15.95 -4.88 -2.30
C GLU A 138 -15.57 -5.99 -3.29
N MET A 139 -14.50 -5.79 -4.08
CA MET A 139 -13.95 -6.82 -4.97
C MET A 139 -13.54 -8.07 -4.21
N VAL A 140 -12.90 -7.93 -3.04
CA VAL A 140 -12.51 -9.06 -2.18
C VAL A 140 -13.73 -9.70 -1.52
N ARG A 141 -14.67 -8.89 -1.01
CA ARG A 141 -15.89 -9.36 -0.33
C ARG A 141 -16.77 -10.23 -1.24
N LEU A 142 -16.87 -9.84 -2.52
CA LEU A 142 -17.57 -10.58 -3.57
C LEU A 142 -16.81 -11.81 -4.07
N GLY A 143 -15.56 -12.02 -3.62
CA GLY A 143 -14.71 -13.10 -4.10
C GLY A 143 -14.24 -12.90 -5.54
N MET A 144 -14.14 -11.67 -6.03
CA MET A 144 -13.63 -11.37 -7.38
C MET A 144 -12.12 -11.12 -7.39
N ALA A 145 -11.52 -10.90 -6.21
CA ALA A 145 -10.10 -10.69 -6.02
C ALA A 145 -9.60 -11.43 -4.78
N HIS A 146 -8.31 -11.79 -4.79
CA HIS A 146 -7.59 -12.24 -3.61
C HIS A 146 -6.65 -11.14 -3.10
N VAL A 147 -6.28 -11.22 -1.83
CA VAL A 147 -5.30 -10.30 -1.21
C VAL A 147 -3.93 -10.61 -1.78
N TYR A 148 -3.23 -9.56 -2.21
CA TYR A 148 -1.88 -9.66 -2.71
C TYR A 148 -1.13 -8.38 -2.38
N THR A 149 -0.45 -8.40 -1.24
CA THR A 149 0.20 -7.20 -0.69
C THR A 149 1.71 -7.32 -0.74
N PHE A 150 2.36 -6.20 -1.02
CA PHE A 150 3.80 -6.08 -1.01
C PHE A 150 4.20 -4.96 -0.08
N THR A 151 5.15 -5.25 0.81
CA THR A 151 5.75 -4.22 1.64
C THR A 151 6.44 -3.15 0.77
N PRO A 152 6.37 -1.85 1.14
CA PRO A 152 5.91 -1.32 2.42
C PRO A 152 4.40 -1.02 2.51
N ASN A 153 3.60 -1.33 1.48
CA ASN A 153 2.18 -0.98 1.40
C ASN A 153 1.31 -1.98 2.18
N LEU A 154 1.12 -1.71 3.48
CA LEU A 154 0.43 -2.61 4.40
C LEU A 154 -0.79 -1.99 5.08
N ARG A 155 -1.11 -0.71 4.84
CA ARG A 155 -2.15 0.03 5.59
C ARG A 155 -3.52 -0.65 5.54
N TRP A 156 -3.83 -1.36 4.46
CA TRP A 156 -5.11 -2.06 4.26
C TRP A 156 -5.01 -3.58 4.28
N ALA A 157 -3.84 -4.16 4.59
CA ALA A 157 -3.67 -5.62 4.55
C ALA A 157 -4.65 -6.33 5.50
N ALA A 158 -4.70 -5.91 6.77
CA ALA A 158 -5.58 -6.53 7.77
C ALA A 158 -7.09 -6.49 7.41
N PRO A 159 -7.70 -5.34 7.05
CA PRO A 159 -9.12 -5.32 6.67
C PRO A 159 -9.40 -6.10 5.38
N LEU A 160 -8.47 -6.12 4.41
CA LEU A 160 -8.61 -6.93 3.20
C LEU A 160 -8.60 -8.44 3.53
N THR A 161 -7.66 -8.90 4.35
CA THR A 161 -7.57 -10.31 4.76
C THR A 161 -8.83 -10.77 5.51
N LEU A 162 -9.44 -9.90 6.33
CA LEU A 162 -10.70 -10.22 6.99
C LEU A 162 -11.85 -10.43 6.00
N LEU A 163 -11.96 -9.58 4.97
CA LEU A 163 -12.97 -9.73 3.92
C LEU A 163 -12.74 -11.00 3.10
N GLU A 164 -11.48 -11.30 2.78
CA GLU A 164 -11.07 -12.49 2.05
C GLU A 164 -11.42 -13.77 2.83
N ALA A 165 -11.12 -13.82 4.12
CA ALA A 165 -11.45 -14.96 4.97
C ALA A 165 -12.97 -15.26 4.93
N GLY A 166 -13.81 -14.21 4.95
CA GLY A 166 -15.25 -14.36 4.79
C GLY A 166 -15.65 -14.88 3.39
N ALA A 167 -15.02 -14.41 2.32
CA ALA A 167 -15.28 -14.87 0.96
C ALA A 167 -14.84 -16.33 0.74
N ARG A 168 -13.69 -16.72 1.32
CA ARG A 168 -13.20 -18.11 1.36
C ARG A 168 -14.18 -19.03 2.09
N GLN A 169 -14.64 -18.64 3.28
CA GLN A 169 -15.57 -19.44 4.08
C GLN A 169 -16.91 -19.68 3.35
N ARG A 170 -17.40 -18.68 2.61
CA ARG A 170 -18.63 -18.78 1.80
C ARG A 170 -18.41 -19.41 0.42
N GLN A 171 -17.17 -19.78 0.07
CA GLN A 171 -16.79 -20.27 -1.26
C GLN A 171 -17.38 -19.43 -2.39
N THR A 172 -17.30 -18.10 -2.28
CA THR A 172 -17.88 -17.18 -3.26
C THR A 172 -16.86 -16.79 -4.32
N GLY A 173 -17.28 -16.69 -5.58
CA GLY A 173 -16.44 -16.20 -6.67
C GLY A 173 -15.25 -17.10 -6.95
N ILE A 174 -14.03 -16.55 -7.01
CA ILE A 174 -12.79 -17.30 -7.26
C ILE A 174 -12.63 -18.49 -6.31
N TRP A 175 -13.11 -18.36 -5.07
CA TRP A 175 -12.97 -19.36 -4.01
C TRP A 175 -13.82 -20.62 -4.22
N SER A 176 -14.77 -20.63 -5.17
CA SER A 176 -15.49 -21.85 -5.60
C SER A 176 -14.75 -22.63 -6.68
N THR A 177 -13.62 -22.12 -7.19
CA THR A 177 -12.87 -22.75 -8.29
C THR A 177 -11.68 -23.54 -7.75
N GLU A 178 -11.30 -24.60 -8.45
CA GLU A 178 -10.15 -25.44 -8.08
C GLU A 178 -8.82 -24.68 -8.03
N ARG A 179 -8.68 -23.64 -8.84
CA ARG A 179 -7.45 -22.83 -8.93
C ARG A 179 -7.15 -22.10 -7.62
N PHE A 180 -8.18 -21.58 -6.96
CA PHE A 180 -8.05 -20.76 -5.74
C PHE A 180 -8.51 -21.49 -4.48
N SER A 181 -9.03 -22.72 -4.60
CA SER A 181 -9.36 -23.54 -3.44
C SER A 181 -8.11 -23.88 -2.62
N MET A 182 -8.34 -24.03 -1.31
CA MET A 182 -7.29 -24.36 -0.36
C MET A 182 -6.73 -25.76 -0.63
N LEU A 183 -5.40 -25.85 -0.72
CA LEU A 183 -4.68 -27.12 -0.80
C LEU A 183 -4.06 -27.50 0.53
N ASP A 184 -3.91 -28.79 0.79
CA ASP A 184 -2.91 -29.24 1.76
C ASP A 184 -1.51 -29.06 1.18
N ALA A 185 -0.53 -28.78 2.04
CA ALA A 185 0.86 -28.63 1.65
C ALA A 185 1.42 -29.90 0.99
N ASP A 186 0.95 -31.07 1.41
CA ASP A 186 1.35 -32.37 0.83
C ASP A 186 0.76 -32.60 -0.58
N ASP A 187 -0.26 -31.84 -0.98
CA ASP A 187 -0.87 -31.92 -2.32
C ASP A 187 -0.26 -30.93 -3.33
N VAL A 188 0.64 -30.04 -2.90
CA VAL A 188 1.25 -29.04 -3.81
C VAL A 188 2.21 -29.72 -4.78
N ALA A 189 1.90 -29.67 -6.08
CA ALA A 189 2.65 -30.37 -7.12
C ALA A 189 3.21 -29.44 -8.20
N SER A 190 4.02 -29.99 -9.11
CA SER A 190 4.60 -29.25 -10.24
C SER A 190 3.55 -28.64 -11.16
N GLY A 191 2.35 -29.23 -11.25
CA GLY A 191 1.20 -28.66 -11.98
C GLY A 191 0.71 -27.32 -11.42
N ASN A 192 1.09 -26.97 -10.18
CA ASN A 192 0.75 -25.68 -9.57
C ASN A 192 1.79 -24.59 -9.85
N LEU A 193 2.88 -24.86 -10.58
CA LEU A 193 3.93 -23.88 -10.84
C LEU A 193 3.36 -22.61 -11.51
N GLY A 194 3.75 -21.45 -10.96
CA GLY A 194 3.30 -20.15 -11.43
C GLY A 194 1.88 -19.76 -10.97
N GLN A 195 1.15 -20.66 -10.31
CA GLN A 195 -0.18 -20.38 -9.79
C GLN A 195 -0.08 -19.76 -8.39
N PHE A 196 -0.90 -18.74 -8.14
CA PHE A 196 -1.21 -18.33 -6.77
C PHE A 196 -2.04 -19.43 -6.11
N ARG A 197 -1.62 -19.90 -4.94
CA ARG A 197 -2.33 -20.93 -4.15
C ARG A 197 -2.49 -20.46 -2.71
N VAL A 198 -3.61 -20.86 -2.11
CA VAL A 198 -3.80 -20.88 -0.66
C VAL A 198 -3.48 -22.28 -0.17
N VAL A 199 -2.54 -22.41 0.75
CA VAL A 199 -2.01 -23.70 1.20
C VAL A 199 -2.08 -23.77 2.71
N GLN A 200 -2.74 -24.79 3.24
CA GLN A 200 -2.73 -25.10 4.66
C GLN A 200 -1.72 -26.21 4.97
N GLY A 201 -1.23 -26.25 6.21
CA GLY A 201 -0.38 -27.33 6.65
C GLY A 201 0.25 -27.07 8.01
N ARG A 202 1.08 -28.02 8.44
CA ARG A 202 1.83 -27.91 9.69
C ARG A 202 3.25 -27.42 9.43
N VAL A 203 3.71 -26.49 10.25
CA VAL A 203 5.08 -26.00 10.22
C VAL A 203 6.03 -27.08 10.74
N GLY A 204 6.90 -27.55 9.86
CA GLY A 204 7.92 -28.56 10.11
C GLY A 204 9.26 -27.95 10.50
N GLU A 205 10.33 -28.40 9.85
CA GLU A 205 11.68 -27.88 10.06
C GLU A 205 11.75 -26.37 9.78
N ILE A 206 12.37 -25.61 10.68
CA ILE A 206 12.64 -24.18 10.52
C ILE A 206 14.15 -24.00 10.30
N ALA A 207 14.52 -23.24 9.28
CA ALA A 207 15.91 -22.93 8.98
C ALA A 207 16.56 -22.18 10.14
N ARG A 208 17.89 -22.33 10.29
CA ARG A 208 18.65 -21.70 11.40
C ARG A 208 18.50 -20.18 11.45
N ASP A 209 18.33 -19.53 10.30
CA ASP A 209 18.12 -18.08 10.23
C ASP A 209 16.71 -17.63 10.65
N GLY A 210 15.77 -18.58 10.81
CA GLY A 210 14.39 -18.32 11.22
C GLY A 210 13.48 -17.76 10.12
N PHE A 211 13.95 -17.63 8.88
CA PHE A 211 13.21 -17.00 7.78
C PHE A 211 12.77 -17.98 6.69
N SER A 212 12.84 -19.28 6.96
CA SER A 212 12.28 -20.30 6.10
C SER A 212 11.85 -21.50 6.92
N PHE A 213 10.81 -22.19 6.47
CA PHE A 213 10.33 -23.42 7.11
C PHE A 213 9.74 -24.38 6.08
N ARG A 214 9.58 -25.64 6.46
CA ARG A 214 8.91 -26.68 5.67
C ARG A 214 7.44 -26.79 6.05
N MET A 215 6.59 -27.07 5.09
CA MET A 215 5.25 -27.63 5.26
C MET A 215 5.19 -28.86 4.36
N GLY A 216 5.35 -30.07 4.91
CA GLY A 216 5.58 -31.26 4.10
C GLY A 216 6.84 -31.12 3.23
N HIS A 217 6.71 -31.37 1.93
CA HIS A 217 7.77 -31.14 0.94
C HIS A 217 7.86 -29.68 0.47
N LEU A 218 6.86 -28.84 0.72
CA LEU A 218 6.84 -27.44 0.33
C LEU A 218 7.76 -26.60 1.24
N LYS A 219 8.63 -25.80 0.62
CA LYS A 219 9.42 -24.79 1.34
C LYS A 219 8.68 -23.45 1.38
N VAL A 220 8.66 -22.81 2.53
CA VAL A 220 8.16 -21.45 2.71
C VAL A 220 9.32 -20.55 3.10
N SER A 221 9.42 -19.37 2.50
CA SER A 221 10.55 -18.47 2.75
C SER A 221 10.15 -17.00 2.84
N ILE A 222 10.91 -16.22 3.60
CA ILE A 222 10.78 -14.77 3.69
C ILE A 222 12.05 -14.17 3.06
N PRO A 223 11.97 -13.62 1.83
CA PRO A 223 13.09 -12.99 1.17
C PRO A 223 13.71 -11.87 2.01
N ARG A 224 15.04 -11.72 1.95
CA ARG A 224 15.82 -10.80 2.79
C ARG A 224 15.26 -9.38 2.83
N LYS A 225 14.82 -8.85 1.68
CA LYS A 225 14.23 -7.50 1.55
C LYS A 225 12.95 -7.29 2.36
N TYR A 226 12.23 -8.36 2.71
CA TYR A 226 10.94 -8.28 3.39
C TYR A 226 11.01 -8.62 4.88
N ARG A 227 12.10 -9.25 5.34
CA ARG A 227 12.28 -9.74 6.72
C ARG A 227 11.97 -8.70 7.80
N ARG A 228 12.36 -7.44 7.57
CA ARG A 228 12.13 -6.34 8.53
C ARG A 228 10.66 -6.06 8.83
N TYR A 229 9.75 -6.46 7.96
CA TYR A 229 8.30 -6.22 8.12
C TYR A 229 7.58 -7.33 8.87
N PHE A 230 8.19 -8.52 9.02
CA PHE A 230 7.61 -9.66 9.74
C PHE A 230 7.87 -9.59 11.26
N GLY A 231 8.55 -8.55 11.74
CA GLY A 231 8.93 -8.41 13.14
C GLY A 231 10.05 -9.37 13.57
N HIS A 232 10.46 -9.27 14.84
CA HIS A 232 11.49 -10.14 15.43
C HIS A 232 10.90 -11.47 15.96
N SER A 233 9.58 -11.53 16.14
CA SER A 233 8.86 -12.75 16.50
C SER A 233 8.83 -13.70 15.31
N ARG A 234 9.30 -14.93 15.50
CA ARG A 234 9.25 -15.97 14.46
C ARG A 234 7.82 -16.08 13.93
N VAL A 235 7.71 -15.92 12.61
CA VAL A 235 6.43 -15.89 11.88
C VAL A 235 5.56 -17.11 12.20
N ALA A 236 6.19 -18.27 12.39
CA ALA A 236 5.56 -19.45 12.94
C ALA A 236 6.55 -20.28 13.78
N HIS A 237 6.02 -21.13 14.65
CA HIS A 237 6.79 -22.11 15.42
C HIS A 237 6.59 -23.52 14.85
N LYS A 238 7.57 -24.40 15.10
CA LYS A 238 7.46 -25.80 14.71
C LYS A 238 6.23 -26.41 15.39
N GLY A 239 5.39 -27.05 14.61
CA GLY A 239 4.13 -27.62 15.07
C GLY A 239 2.90 -26.73 14.86
N ASP A 240 3.06 -25.42 14.63
CA ASP A 240 1.93 -24.52 14.33
C ASP A 240 1.18 -25.03 13.09
N ARG A 241 -0.16 -24.96 13.11
CA ARG A 241 -0.97 -25.07 11.89
C ARG A 241 -1.11 -23.68 11.30
N VAL A 242 -0.80 -23.55 10.01
CA VAL A 242 -0.83 -22.27 9.30
C VAL A 242 -1.53 -22.40 7.97
N VAL A 243 -2.13 -21.31 7.51
CA VAL A 243 -2.50 -21.09 6.12
C VAL A 243 -1.50 -20.08 5.55
N ILE A 244 -0.91 -20.38 4.41
CA ILE A 244 -0.09 -19.46 3.64
C ILE A 244 -0.72 -19.20 2.29
N HIS A 245 -0.34 -18.12 1.65
CA HIS A 245 -0.72 -17.85 0.28
C HIS A 245 0.39 -17.17 -0.50
N GLY A 246 0.43 -17.46 -1.79
CA GLY A 246 1.45 -16.94 -2.68
C GLY A 246 1.63 -17.79 -3.92
N VAL A 247 2.56 -17.39 -4.77
CA VAL A 247 2.82 -18.09 -6.04
C VAL A 247 3.75 -19.27 -5.80
N VAL A 248 3.35 -20.46 -6.27
CA VAL A 248 4.20 -21.66 -6.25
C VAL A 248 5.33 -21.51 -7.27
N ARG A 249 6.57 -21.68 -6.81
CA ARG A 249 7.80 -21.57 -7.61
C ARG A 249 8.64 -22.82 -7.45
N ALA A 250 9.58 -23.04 -8.37
CA ALA A 250 10.56 -24.12 -8.31
C ALA A 250 11.96 -23.59 -8.00
N SER A 251 12.73 -24.38 -7.24
CA SER A 251 14.16 -24.22 -7.01
C SER A 251 14.86 -25.57 -7.14
N SER A 252 16.19 -25.59 -7.07
CA SER A 252 16.95 -26.85 -6.97
C SER A 252 16.57 -27.70 -5.75
N SER A 253 16.00 -27.08 -4.71
CA SER A 253 15.56 -27.76 -3.48
C SER A 253 14.09 -28.20 -3.50
N GLY A 254 13.40 -28.08 -4.63
CA GLY A 254 11.98 -28.39 -4.80
C GLY A 254 11.09 -27.15 -4.85
N LEU A 255 9.79 -27.37 -4.64
CA LEU A 255 8.76 -26.33 -4.70
C LEU A 255 8.83 -25.40 -3.49
N TYR A 256 8.54 -24.13 -3.72
CA TYR A 256 8.49 -23.14 -2.64
C TYR A 256 7.47 -22.04 -2.88
N ILE A 257 7.05 -21.40 -1.78
CA ILE A 257 6.31 -20.13 -1.76
C ILE A 257 7.16 -19.09 -1.00
N ALA A 258 7.19 -17.86 -1.53
CA ALA A 258 7.85 -16.73 -0.89
C ALA A 258 6.79 -15.77 -0.30
N LEU A 259 6.94 -15.43 0.98
CA LEU A 259 6.09 -14.49 1.69
C LEU A 259 6.67 -13.08 1.56
N HIS A 260 5.86 -12.15 1.05
CA HIS A 260 6.22 -10.77 0.78
C HIS A 260 5.67 -9.79 1.81
N SER A 261 4.65 -10.22 2.54
CA SER A 261 3.94 -9.46 3.57
C SER A 261 3.58 -10.36 4.77
N PRO A 262 3.51 -9.81 6.00
CA PRO A 262 2.98 -10.54 7.16
C PRO A 262 1.57 -11.10 6.96
N SER A 263 0.77 -10.51 6.07
CA SER A 263 -0.56 -11.03 5.72
C SER A 263 -0.52 -12.35 4.96
N ASP A 264 0.63 -12.76 4.42
CA ASP A 264 0.77 -13.94 3.56
C ASP A 264 0.71 -15.26 4.36
N VAL A 265 0.58 -15.17 5.68
CA VAL A 265 0.57 -16.28 6.62
C VAL A 265 -0.37 -16.01 7.78
N GLU A 266 -1.29 -16.95 8.00
CA GLU A 266 -2.30 -16.93 9.05
C GLU A 266 -2.06 -18.13 9.97
N LYS A 267 -2.01 -17.90 11.28
CA LYS A 267 -1.99 -19.00 12.25
C LYS A 267 -3.41 -19.48 12.49
N ILE A 268 -3.61 -20.79 12.37
CA ILE A 268 -4.87 -21.42 12.75
C ILE A 268 -4.81 -21.62 14.27
N ALA A 269 -5.76 -21.03 15.00
CA ALA A 269 -5.87 -21.24 16.44
C ALA A 269 -6.04 -22.75 16.74
N PRO A 270 -5.41 -23.26 17.81
CA PRO A 270 -5.48 -24.68 18.17
C PRO A 270 -6.89 -25.17 18.45
#